data_AF-A0A2M8K8A5-F1
#
_entry.id   AF-A0A2M8K8A5-F1
#
_cell.length_a   1.000
_cell.length_b   1.000
_cell.length_c   1.000
_cell.angle_alpha   90.00
_cell.angle_beta   90.00
_cell.angle_gamma   90.00
#
_symmetry.space_group_name_H-M   'P 1'
#
loop_
_entity.id
_entity.type
_entity.pdbx_description
1 polymer ?
#
loop_
_entity_poly.entity_id
_entity_poly.type
_entity_poly.pdbx_seq_one_letter_code
_entity_poly.pdbx_strand_id
1 'polypeptide(L)'
;MIEKTRSWLLGSRDNPQQYTQHAVQLIVFVAFLYAAAINYVTSASGYINICIQLAMSISTLGIWYRSRWHNEYQRMAITFMVMITTITLPINWFLNGGSFGPTFFLNICVFMYISVAFRKNPYYRYFGQSFAVLVPIPLVMIEYYHPEWISTYPDNETRLIDLASTSVVTSIFMLLMMENLTKKFLLRHSKVEQLSEQLRQLSERDSLTGLLNRRAFESSFSEWKETKECLTIAAVDLDFFKKINDQWGHYYGDEVLINSSTQLSEISKDTGSLAFRTGGEEFMLMMPCSLNEAYKHIQILHDRFAEMKLLNGPVTFSSGLAEVKPDESQDQFLKRVDRLLYQAKNQGRNCTVVE
;
A
#
# COMPACT_ATOMS: atom_id res chain seq x y z
N MET A 1 -10.20 29.41 3.58
CA MET A 1 -11.22 29.73 2.56
C MET A 1 -11.18 28.74 1.40
N ILE A 2 -10.01 28.50 0.78
CA ILE A 2 -9.82 27.60 -0.36
C ILE A 2 -10.35 26.17 -0.12
N GLU A 3 -10.07 25.57 1.05
CA GLU A 3 -10.56 24.20 1.33
C GLU A 3 -12.08 24.11 1.47
N LYS A 4 -12.73 25.14 2.03
CA LYS A 4 -14.20 25.19 2.14
C LYS A 4 -14.83 25.28 0.76
N THR A 5 -14.30 26.14 -0.12
CA THR A 5 -14.74 26.24 -1.52
C THR A 5 -14.50 24.94 -2.29
N ARG A 6 -13.35 24.31 -2.09
CA ARG A 6 -12.98 23.05 -2.75
C ARG A 6 -13.87 21.88 -2.30
N SER A 7 -14.19 21.80 -1.01
CA SER A 7 -15.13 20.81 -0.46
C SER A 7 -16.56 21.05 -0.96
N TRP A 8 -16.96 22.32 -1.07
CA TRP A 8 -18.25 22.70 -1.64
C TRP A 8 -18.37 22.23 -3.09
N LEU A 9 -17.38 22.56 -3.94
CA LEU A 9 -17.36 22.22 -5.37
C LEU A 9 -17.23 20.72 -5.66
N LEU A 10 -16.35 20.02 -4.92
CA LEU A 10 -15.92 18.67 -5.28
C LEU A 10 -16.50 17.57 -4.38
N GLY A 11 -17.01 17.94 -3.20
CA GLY A 11 -17.47 17.00 -2.18
C GLY A 11 -16.33 16.49 -1.29
N SER A 12 -16.64 15.49 -0.46
CA SER A 12 -15.65 14.90 0.46
C SER A 12 -14.55 14.15 -0.29
N ARG A 13 -13.33 14.19 0.26
CA ARG A 13 -12.20 13.36 -0.21
C ARG A 13 -12.38 11.87 0.13
N ASP A 14 -13.32 11.53 1.01
CA ASP A 14 -13.62 10.15 1.41
C ASP A 14 -14.16 9.30 0.26
N ASN A 15 -14.70 9.96 -0.79
CA ASN A 15 -15.03 9.31 -2.05
C ASN A 15 -14.18 9.88 -3.20
N PRO A 16 -12.93 9.40 -3.38
CA PRO A 16 -11.99 9.95 -4.35
C PRO A 16 -12.48 9.88 -5.80
N GLN A 17 -13.40 8.97 -6.12
CA GLN A 17 -13.93 8.77 -7.46
C GLN A 17 -14.91 9.89 -7.82
N GLN A 18 -15.86 10.17 -6.92
CA GLN A 18 -16.78 11.30 -7.00
C GLN A 18 -16.03 12.62 -7.07
N TYR A 19 -15.06 12.77 -6.18
CA TYR A 19 -14.20 13.95 -6.13
C TYR A 19 -13.48 14.24 -7.45
N THR A 20 -12.88 13.21 -8.04
CA THR A 20 -12.13 13.35 -9.30
C THR A 20 -13.08 13.66 -10.47
N GLN A 21 -14.25 13.02 -10.52
CA GLN A 21 -15.24 13.31 -11.55
C GLN A 21 -15.74 14.75 -11.49
N HIS A 22 -16.12 15.25 -10.32
CA HIS A 22 -16.58 16.63 -10.18
C HIS A 22 -15.49 17.61 -10.61
N ALA A 23 -14.22 17.32 -10.30
CA ALA A 23 -13.10 18.15 -10.72
C ALA A 23 -12.95 18.16 -12.24
N VAL A 24 -13.01 17.00 -12.90
CA VAL A 24 -12.91 16.91 -14.35
C VAL A 24 -14.09 17.61 -15.03
N GLN A 25 -15.32 17.46 -14.53
CA GLN A 25 -16.50 18.12 -15.10
C GLN A 25 -16.39 19.65 -15.00
N LEU A 26 -15.90 20.19 -13.87
CA LEU A 26 -15.66 21.63 -13.73
C LEU A 26 -14.52 22.12 -14.64
N ILE A 27 -13.44 21.34 -14.81
CA ILE A 27 -12.37 21.67 -15.75
C ILE A 27 -12.91 21.72 -17.18
N VAL A 28 -13.71 20.73 -17.59
CA VAL A 28 -14.30 20.68 -18.93
C VAL A 28 -15.31 21.80 -19.14
N PHE A 29 -16.12 22.13 -18.13
CA PHE A 29 -17.01 23.30 -18.15
C PHE A 29 -16.25 24.60 -18.45
N VAL A 30 -15.15 24.84 -17.73
CA VAL A 30 -14.29 26.02 -17.93
C VAL A 30 -13.62 25.98 -19.31
N ALA A 31 -13.17 24.81 -19.76
CA ALA A 31 -12.54 24.65 -21.07
C ALA A 31 -13.49 25.02 -22.22
N PHE A 32 -14.77 24.61 -22.15
CA PHE A 32 -15.77 25.01 -23.15
C PHE A 32 -16.07 26.52 -23.12
N LEU A 33 -16.16 27.13 -21.94
CA LEU A 33 -16.34 28.60 -21.85
C LEU A 33 -15.16 29.34 -22.44
N TYR A 34 -13.95 28.88 -22.14
CA TYR A 34 -12.73 29.44 -22.67
C TYR A 34 -12.65 29.32 -24.19
N ALA A 35 -12.97 28.14 -24.75
CA ALA A 35 -13.03 27.93 -26.18
C ALA A 35 -14.06 28.87 -26.84
N ALA A 36 -15.25 29.04 -26.25
CA ALA A 36 -16.28 29.93 -26.77
C ALA A 36 -15.82 31.40 -26.78
N ALA A 37 -15.17 31.83 -25.70
CA ALA A 37 -14.63 33.18 -25.58
C ALA A 37 -13.51 33.44 -26.60
N ILE A 38 -12.59 32.50 -26.78
CA ILE A 38 -11.51 32.63 -27.78
C ILE A 38 -12.09 32.69 -29.19
N ASN A 39 -13.00 31.79 -29.53
CA ASN A 39 -13.63 31.76 -30.85
C ASN A 39 -14.37 33.08 -31.16
N TYR A 40 -15.01 33.68 -30.15
CA TYR A 40 -15.65 34.99 -30.28
C TYR A 40 -14.63 36.12 -30.51
N VAL A 41 -13.56 36.18 -29.71
CA VAL A 41 -12.56 37.27 -29.78
C VAL A 41 -11.75 37.20 -31.07
N THR A 42 -11.36 35.99 -31.49
CA THR A 42 -10.51 35.76 -32.66
C THR A 42 -11.30 35.69 -33.97
N SER A 43 -12.64 35.57 -33.90
CA SER A 43 -13.50 35.26 -35.05
C SER A 43 -13.03 34.01 -35.81
N ALA A 44 -12.35 33.08 -35.13
CA ALA A 44 -11.76 31.89 -35.72
C ALA A 44 -12.81 30.88 -36.22
N SER A 45 -14.04 30.94 -35.72
CA SER A 45 -15.14 30.08 -36.15
C SER A 45 -16.48 30.82 -36.19
N GLY A 46 -17.44 30.26 -36.91
CA GLY A 46 -18.78 30.83 -37.05
C GLY A 46 -19.55 30.84 -35.73
N TYR A 47 -20.53 31.75 -35.62
CA TYR A 47 -21.37 31.93 -34.43
C TYR A 47 -22.05 30.64 -33.95
N ILE A 48 -22.37 29.72 -34.87
CA ILE A 48 -22.96 28.41 -34.54
C ILE A 48 -22.03 27.59 -33.64
N ASN A 49 -20.72 27.58 -33.89
CA ASN A 49 -19.74 26.84 -33.07
C ASN A 49 -19.68 27.40 -31.65
N ILE A 50 -19.71 28.73 -31.50
CA ILE A 50 -19.73 29.41 -30.20
C ILE A 50 -20.98 29.02 -29.42
N CYS A 51 -22.17 29.06 -30.06
CA CYS A 51 -23.43 28.64 -29.43
C CYS A 51 -23.39 27.17 -28.97
N ILE A 52 -22.82 26.28 -29.78
CA ILE A 52 -22.64 24.87 -29.45
C ILE A 52 -21.72 24.70 -28.24
N GLN A 53 -20.59 25.40 -28.18
CA GLN A 53 -19.65 25.33 -27.05
C GLN A 53 -20.29 25.84 -25.75
N LEU A 54 -21.07 26.92 -25.81
CA LEU A 54 -21.85 27.41 -24.67
C LEU A 54 -22.90 26.37 -24.21
N ALA A 55 -23.60 25.74 -25.16
CA ALA A 55 -24.57 24.68 -24.84
C ALA A 55 -23.91 23.45 -24.20
N MET A 56 -22.74 23.02 -24.68
CA MET A 56 -21.94 21.94 -24.07
C MET A 56 -21.45 22.31 -22.67
N SER A 57 -21.06 23.56 -22.47
CA SER A 57 -20.67 24.08 -21.16
C SER A 57 -21.83 24.00 -20.17
N ILE A 58 -22.99 24.56 -20.52
CA ILE A 58 -24.20 24.51 -19.68
C ILE A 58 -24.62 23.07 -19.38
N SER A 59 -24.57 22.18 -20.38
CA SER A 59 -24.90 20.76 -20.21
C SER A 59 -23.95 20.09 -19.22
N THR A 60 -22.63 20.35 -19.33
CA THR A 60 -21.62 19.83 -18.40
C THR A 60 -21.86 20.33 -16.97
N LEU A 61 -22.21 21.61 -16.80
CA LEU A 61 -22.53 22.18 -15.50
C LEU A 61 -23.79 21.55 -14.90
N GLY A 62 -24.82 21.29 -15.71
CA GLY A 62 -26.04 20.59 -15.26
C GLY A 62 -25.77 19.16 -14.81
N ILE A 63 -24.94 18.42 -15.55
CA ILE A 63 -24.49 17.06 -15.16
C ILE A 63 -23.71 17.10 -13.85
N TRP A 64 -22.79 18.06 -13.71
CA TRP A 64 -22.05 18.26 -12.45
C TRP A 64 -22.99 18.58 -11.30
N TYR A 65 -23.94 19.49 -11.48
CA TYR A 65 -24.91 19.89 -10.46
C TYR A 65 -25.72 18.67 -9.97
N ARG A 66 -26.30 17.89 -10.88
CA ARG A 66 -27.03 16.67 -10.52
C ARG A 66 -26.13 15.65 -9.83
N SER A 67 -24.90 15.46 -10.31
CA SER A 67 -23.93 14.55 -9.71
C SER A 67 -23.60 14.95 -8.26
N ARG A 68 -23.46 16.26 -8.02
CA ARG A 68 -23.01 16.82 -6.75
C ARG A 68 -24.10 16.91 -5.69
N TRP A 69 -25.33 17.26 -6.06
CA TRP A 69 -26.41 17.56 -5.10
C TRP A 69 -27.56 16.55 -5.08
N HIS A 70 -27.75 15.74 -6.12
CA HIS A 70 -28.84 14.74 -6.18
C HIS A 70 -28.35 13.30 -5.94
N ASN A 71 -27.08 13.10 -5.58
CA ASN A 71 -26.47 11.78 -5.34
C ASN A 71 -26.57 10.81 -6.53
N GLU A 72 -26.75 11.31 -7.75
CA GLU A 72 -26.88 10.53 -8.99
C GLU A 72 -25.52 10.26 -9.66
N TYR A 73 -24.46 10.07 -8.87
CA TYR A 73 -23.08 10.07 -9.34
C TYR A 73 -22.82 9.15 -10.54
N GLN A 74 -23.18 7.86 -10.43
CA GLN A 74 -22.90 6.88 -11.49
C GLN A 74 -23.67 7.20 -12.77
N ARG A 75 -24.94 7.62 -12.64
CA ARG A 75 -25.76 8.00 -13.79
C ARG A 75 -25.14 9.21 -14.50
N MET A 76 -24.77 10.24 -13.75
CA MET A 76 -24.14 11.44 -14.31
C MET A 76 -22.75 11.18 -14.90
N ALA A 77 -22.00 10.22 -14.36
CA ALA A 77 -20.73 9.76 -14.96
C ALA A 77 -20.96 9.16 -16.35
N ILE A 78 -21.96 8.27 -16.46
CA ILE A 78 -22.32 7.60 -17.72
C ILE A 78 -22.88 8.63 -18.71
N THR A 79 -23.78 9.52 -18.27
CA THR A 79 -24.31 10.61 -19.11
C THR A 79 -23.19 11.49 -19.64
N PHE A 80 -22.22 11.86 -18.79
CA PHE A 80 -21.05 12.64 -19.22
C PHE A 80 -20.17 11.88 -20.22
N MET A 81 -19.90 10.60 -19.96
CA MET A 81 -19.14 9.74 -20.87
C MET A 81 -19.81 9.62 -22.24
N VAL A 82 -21.13 9.38 -22.28
CA VAL A 82 -21.89 9.30 -23.53
C VAL A 82 -21.88 10.64 -24.24
N MET A 83 -22.18 11.74 -23.55
CA MET A 83 -22.17 13.08 -24.13
C MET A 83 -20.80 13.43 -24.74
N ILE A 84 -19.71 13.20 -24.01
CA ILE A 84 -18.38 13.59 -24.49
C ILE A 84 -17.92 12.73 -25.68
N THR A 85 -18.26 11.44 -25.70
CA THR A 85 -17.84 10.51 -26.77
C THR A 85 -18.74 10.57 -28.01
N THR A 86 -20.06 10.69 -27.85
CA THR A 86 -21.03 10.62 -28.97
C THR A 86 -21.42 11.98 -29.54
N ILE A 87 -21.26 13.06 -28.76
CA ILE A 87 -21.70 14.41 -29.16
C ILE A 87 -20.49 15.33 -29.26
N THR A 88 -19.73 15.50 -28.18
CA THR A 88 -18.63 16.47 -28.14
C THR A 88 -17.53 16.15 -29.13
N LEU A 89 -16.96 14.93 -29.11
CA LEU A 89 -15.84 14.59 -30.00
C LEU A 89 -16.23 14.66 -31.49
N PRO A 90 -17.37 14.08 -31.94
CA PRO A 90 -17.80 14.23 -33.33
C PRO A 90 -18.04 15.69 -33.74
N ILE A 91 -18.73 16.47 -32.92
CA ILE A 91 -18.97 17.89 -33.24
C ILE A 91 -17.64 18.66 -33.32
N ASN A 92 -16.71 18.40 -32.41
CA ASN A 92 -15.37 18.99 -32.47
C ASN A 92 -14.63 18.59 -33.76
N TRP A 93 -14.79 17.35 -34.22
CA TRP A 93 -14.22 16.87 -35.48
C TRP A 93 -14.75 17.66 -36.68
N PHE A 94 -16.08 17.78 -36.81
CA PHE A 94 -16.69 18.49 -37.94
C PHE A 94 -16.42 19.99 -37.92
N LEU A 95 -16.35 20.61 -36.74
CA LEU A 95 -16.27 22.07 -36.63
C LEU A 95 -14.85 22.62 -36.48
N ASN A 96 -13.87 21.80 -36.11
CA ASN A 96 -12.49 22.23 -35.85
C ASN A 96 -11.49 21.42 -36.68
N GLY A 97 -11.66 21.43 -38.02
CA GLY A 97 -10.64 20.96 -38.97
C GLY A 97 -10.39 19.45 -39.04
N GLY A 98 -11.31 18.61 -38.53
CA GLY A 98 -11.26 17.15 -38.69
C GLY A 98 -9.95 16.53 -38.23
N SER A 99 -9.34 15.73 -39.12
CA SER A 99 -8.05 15.06 -38.89
C SER A 99 -6.87 16.02 -38.71
N PHE A 100 -6.97 17.25 -39.21
CA PHE A 100 -5.94 18.30 -39.05
C PHE A 100 -6.14 19.15 -37.78
N GLY A 101 -7.20 18.88 -37.02
CA GLY A 101 -7.60 19.59 -35.82
C GLY A 101 -7.18 18.93 -34.51
N PRO A 102 -7.62 19.49 -33.36
CA PRO A 102 -7.17 19.07 -32.04
C PRO A 102 -7.91 17.85 -31.46
N THR A 103 -8.89 17.28 -32.17
CA THR A 103 -9.82 16.27 -31.64
C THR A 103 -9.12 15.03 -31.08
N PHE A 104 -8.01 14.59 -31.68
CA PHE A 104 -7.24 13.45 -31.17
C PHE A 104 -6.66 13.70 -29.77
N PHE A 105 -6.18 14.90 -29.48
CA PHE A 105 -5.68 15.25 -28.14
C PHE A 105 -6.79 15.17 -27.09
N LEU A 106 -7.99 15.66 -27.43
CA LEU A 106 -9.16 15.58 -26.56
C LEU A 106 -9.61 14.13 -26.33
N ASN A 107 -9.48 13.26 -27.33
CA ASN A 107 -9.81 11.84 -27.19
C ASN A 107 -8.92 11.14 -26.15
N ILE A 108 -7.62 11.47 -26.09
CA ILE A 108 -6.72 10.95 -25.05
C ILE A 108 -7.20 11.36 -23.64
N CYS A 109 -7.64 12.61 -23.48
CA CYS A 109 -8.22 13.09 -22.22
C CYS A 109 -9.49 12.32 -21.84
N VAL A 110 -10.37 12.03 -22.81
CA VAL A 110 -11.59 11.23 -22.59
C VAL A 110 -11.23 9.81 -22.16
N PHE A 111 -10.28 9.17 -22.84
CA PHE A 111 -9.79 7.84 -22.47
C PHE A 111 -9.24 7.80 -21.04
N MET A 112 -8.41 8.78 -20.68
CA MET A 112 -7.86 8.92 -19.32
C MET A 112 -8.97 9.16 -18.28
N TYR A 113 -9.92 10.03 -18.59
CA TYR A 113 -11.08 10.27 -17.73
C TYR A 113 -11.86 8.97 -17.47
N ILE A 114 -12.22 8.21 -18.51
CA ILE A 114 -12.98 6.95 -18.36
C ILE A 114 -12.20 5.94 -17.52
N SER A 115 -10.87 5.85 -17.74
CA SER A 115 -9.97 4.98 -16.99
C SER A 115 -10.01 5.25 -15.48
N VAL A 116 -10.11 6.52 -15.10
CA VAL A 116 -10.15 6.96 -13.70
C VAL A 116 -11.56 6.92 -13.12
N ALA A 117 -12.54 7.45 -13.85
CA ALA A 117 -13.93 7.61 -13.41
C ALA A 117 -14.67 6.28 -13.25
N PHE A 118 -14.32 5.24 -14.01
CA PHE A 118 -14.98 3.93 -13.96
C PHE A 118 -14.09 2.83 -13.36
N ARG A 119 -13.05 3.18 -12.58
CA ARG A 119 -12.12 2.21 -11.98
C ARG A 119 -12.81 1.06 -11.22
N LYS A 120 -13.91 1.35 -10.51
CA LYS A 120 -14.66 0.34 -9.73
C LYS A 120 -15.63 -0.50 -10.58
N ASN A 121 -16.00 -0.02 -11.76
CA ASN A 121 -16.98 -0.67 -12.64
C ASN A 121 -16.31 -1.03 -13.98
N PRO A 122 -15.63 -2.18 -14.06
CA PRO A 122 -14.84 -2.55 -15.24
C PRO A 122 -15.67 -2.63 -16.52
N TYR A 123 -16.94 -3.05 -16.43
CA TYR A 123 -17.84 -3.11 -17.59
C TYR A 123 -17.99 -1.76 -18.30
N TYR A 124 -18.40 -0.70 -17.59
CA TYR A 124 -18.53 0.65 -18.16
C TYR A 124 -17.17 1.23 -18.59
N ARG A 125 -16.09 0.88 -17.87
CA ARG A 125 -14.74 1.33 -18.22
C ARG A 125 -14.30 0.78 -19.56
N TYR A 126 -14.34 -0.54 -19.74
CA TYR A 126 -13.90 -1.18 -20.98
C TYR A 126 -14.83 -0.80 -22.14
N PHE A 127 -16.14 -0.79 -21.93
CA PHE A 127 -17.09 -0.32 -22.94
C PHE A 127 -16.79 1.12 -23.38
N GLY A 128 -16.64 2.05 -22.43
CA GLY A 128 -16.34 3.45 -22.74
C GLY A 128 -14.99 3.64 -23.41
N GLN A 129 -13.96 2.91 -22.99
CA GLN A 129 -12.63 2.96 -23.60
C GLN A 129 -12.64 2.41 -25.03
N SER A 130 -13.24 1.23 -25.24
CA SER A 130 -13.40 0.66 -26.58
C SER A 130 -14.19 1.62 -27.47
N PHE A 131 -15.26 2.22 -26.96
CA PHE A 131 -16.03 3.19 -27.72
C PHE A 131 -15.22 4.43 -28.07
N ALA A 132 -14.49 5.04 -27.12
CA ALA A 132 -13.63 6.20 -27.36
C ALA A 132 -12.51 5.92 -28.38
N VAL A 133 -11.97 4.70 -28.41
CA VAL A 133 -10.98 4.26 -29.39
C VAL A 133 -11.59 4.07 -30.78
N LEU A 134 -12.83 3.60 -30.85
CA LEU A 134 -13.51 3.32 -32.12
C LEU A 134 -14.12 4.57 -32.77
N VAL A 135 -14.56 5.57 -31.98
CA VAL A 135 -15.22 6.79 -32.48
C VAL A 135 -14.45 7.52 -33.60
N PRO A 136 -13.11 7.67 -33.57
CA PRO A 136 -12.37 8.33 -34.65
C PRO A 136 -12.45 7.60 -36.00
N ILE A 137 -12.61 6.28 -36.02
CA ILE A 137 -12.61 5.49 -37.26
C ILE A 137 -13.70 5.94 -38.24
N PRO A 138 -15.00 5.96 -37.87
CA PRO A 138 -16.03 6.47 -38.76
C PRO A 138 -15.87 7.96 -39.07
N LEU A 139 -15.33 8.78 -38.16
CA LEU A 139 -15.10 10.20 -38.41
C LEU A 139 -14.07 10.44 -39.52
N VAL A 140 -12.96 9.69 -39.49
CA VAL A 140 -11.94 9.70 -40.55
C VAL A 140 -12.54 9.21 -41.88
N MET A 141 -13.35 8.15 -41.84
CA MET A 141 -14.01 7.65 -43.05
C MET A 141 -14.98 8.68 -43.63
N ILE A 142 -15.78 9.35 -42.79
CA ILE A 142 -16.69 10.41 -43.24
C ILE A 142 -15.90 11.57 -43.83
N GLU A 143 -14.82 12.01 -43.20
CA GLU A 143 -13.95 13.07 -43.74
C GLU A 143 -13.33 12.67 -45.09
N TYR A 144 -12.96 11.40 -45.27
CA TYR A 144 -12.42 10.91 -46.54
C TYR A 144 -13.44 10.97 -47.69
N TYR A 145 -14.68 10.54 -47.44
CA TYR A 145 -15.73 10.52 -48.46
C TYR A 145 -16.48 11.86 -48.63
N HIS A 146 -16.55 12.66 -47.57
CA HIS A 146 -17.27 13.93 -47.48
C HIS A 146 -16.41 15.04 -46.85
N PRO A 147 -15.28 15.41 -47.47
CA PRO A 147 -14.41 16.46 -46.95
C PRO A 147 -15.12 17.82 -46.83
N GLU A 148 -16.17 18.06 -47.63
CA GLU A 148 -16.97 19.28 -47.61
C GLU A 148 -17.79 19.48 -46.33
N TRP A 149 -17.95 18.44 -45.50
CA TRP A 149 -18.63 18.55 -44.20
C TRP A 149 -17.71 19.05 -43.08
N ILE A 150 -16.39 19.09 -43.33
CA ILE A 150 -15.41 19.52 -42.33
C ILE A 150 -15.16 21.02 -42.46
N SER A 151 -15.40 21.76 -41.38
CA SER A 151 -15.08 23.18 -41.29
C SER A 151 -13.56 23.35 -41.23
N THR A 152 -13.01 24.06 -42.21
CA THR A 152 -11.59 24.39 -42.27
C THR A 152 -11.28 25.66 -41.47
N TYR A 153 -10.05 25.77 -40.98
CA TYR A 153 -9.56 27.01 -40.37
C TYR A 153 -9.44 28.12 -41.41
N PRO A 154 -9.65 29.40 -41.03
CA PRO A 154 -9.48 30.54 -41.95
C PRO A 154 -8.06 30.65 -42.51
N ASP A 155 -7.07 30.32 -41.68
CA ASP A 155 -5.66 30.42 -42.00
C ASP A 155 -4.86 29.39 -41.17
N ASN A 156 -3.60 29.14 -41.57
CA ASN A 156 -2.76 28.17 -40.91
C ASN A 156 -2.22 28.63 -39.55
N GLU A 157 -2.14 29.94 -39.29
CA GLU A 157 -1.69 30.48 -38.00
C GLU A 157 -2.72 30.19 -36.90
N THR A 158 -4.01 30.46 -37.16
CA THR A 158 -5.12 30.13 -36.27
C THR A 158 -5.15 28.64 -35.93
N ARG A 159 -4.94 27.77 -36.93
CA ARG A 159 -4.86 26.32 -36.73
C ARG A 159 -3.70 25.92 -35.80
N LEU A 160 -2.51 26.49 -36.01
CA LEU A 160 -1.34 26.18 -35.20
C LEU A 160 -1.51 26.67 -33.75
N ILE A 161 -2.13 27.84 -33.55
CA ILE A 161 -2.45 28.37 -32.21
C ILE A 161 -3.45 27.45 -31.49
N ASP A 162 -4.49 26.97 -32.17
CA ASP A 162 -5.48 26.06 -31.59
C ASP A 162 -4.87 24.70 -31.21
N LEU A 163 -4.07 24.11 -32.12
CA LEU A 163 -3.32 22.87 -31.84
C LEU A 163 -2.35 23.05 -30.66
N ALA A 164 -1.58 24.14 -30.65
CA ALA A 164 -0.63 24.42 -29.58
C ALA A 164 -1.34 24.61 -28.24
N SER A 165 -2.39 25.45 -28.19
CA SER A 165 -3.14 25.71 -26.96
C SER A 165 -3.84 24.44 -26.44
N THR A 166 -4.48 23.66 -27.33
CA THR A 166 -5.13 22.40 -26.94
C THR A 166 -4.10 21.35 -26.50
N SER A 167 -2.93 21.26 -27.14
CA SER A 167 -1.87 20.35 -26.71
C SER A 167 -1.35 20.69 -25.31
N VAL A 168 -1.20 21.98 -24.98
CA VAL A 168 -0.80 22.44 -23.64
C VAL A 168 -1.87 22.10 -22.61
N VAL A 169 -3.14 22.42 -22.88
CA VAL A 169 -4.25 22.12 -21.97
C VAL A 169 -4.38 20.62 -21.70
N THR A 170 -4.31 19.80 -22.75
CA THR A 170 -4.39 18.34 -22.61
C THR A 170 -3.16 17.76 -21.90
N SER A 171 -1.97 18.30 -22.14
CA SER A 171 -0.75 17.89 -21.42
C SER A 171 -0.82 18.22 -19.93
N ILE A 172 -1.28 19.42 -19.57
CA ILE A 172 -1.51 19.81 -18.16
C ILE A 172 -2.54 18.87 -17.52
N PHE A 173 -3.64 18.58 -18.22
CA PHE A 173 -4.65 17.64 -17.73
C PHE A 173 -4.05 16.24 -17.49
N MET A 174 -3.26 15.73 -18.43
CA MET A 174 -2.59 14.43 -18.29
C MET A 174 -1.60 14.41 -17.13
N LEU A 175 -0.79 15.45 -16.98
CA LEU A 175 0.16 15.59 -15.85
C LEU A 175 -0.57 15.57 -14.51
N LEU A 176 -1.63 16.37 -14.35
CA LEU A 176 -2.43 16.41 -13.12
C LEU A 176 -3.10 15.06 -12.82
N MET A 177 -3.60 14.37 -13.85
CA MET A 177 -4.17 13.03 -13.70
C MET A 177 -3.11 12.00 -13.30
N MET A 178 -1.95 12.01 -13.97
CA MET A 178 -0.83 11.11 -13.68
C MET A 178 -0.29 11.31 -12.28
N GLU A 179 -0.08 12.55 -11.84
CA GLU A 179 0.36 12.86 -10.49
C GLU A 179 -0.65 12.34 -9.44
N ASN A 180 -1.95 12.50 -9.69
CA ASN A 180 -3.01 11.99 -8.83
C ASN A 180 -3.00 10.45 -8.76
N LEU A 181 -2.76 9.77 -9.89
CA LEU A 181 -2.61 8.32 -9.96
C LEU A 181 -1.40 7.83 -9.17
N THR A 182 -0.23 8.44 -9.39
CA THR A 182 1.03 8.09 -8.72
C THR A 182 0.92 8.29 -7.21
N LYS A 183 0.39 9.44 -6.74
CA LYS A 183 0.15 9.68 -5.31
C LYS A 183 -0.74 8.61 -4.69
N LYS A 184 -1.83 8.24 -5.37
CA LYS A 184 -2.74 7.17 -4.89
C LYS A 184 -2.07 5.80 -4.87
N PHE A 185 -1.20 5.51 -5.82
CA PHE A 185 -0.45 4.25 -5.86
C PHE A 185 0.53 4.17 -4.69
N LEU A 186 1.35 5.20 -4.49
CA LEU A 186 2.34 5.27 -3.40
C LEU A 186 1.68 5.16 -2.02
N LEU A 187 0.57 5.88 -1.79
CA LEU A 187 -0.17 5.79 -0.52
C LEU A 187 -0.70 4.38 -0.24
N ARG A 188 -1.19 3.68 -1.27
CA ARG A 188 -1.67 2.30 -1.12
C ARG A 188 -0.53 1.33 -0.84
N HIS A 189 0.59 1.49 -1.55
CA HIS A 189 1.76 0.64 -1.38
C HIS A 189 2.31 0.75 0.05
N SER A 190 2.55 1.98 0.52
CA SER A 190 2.99 2.23 1.90
C SER A 190 2.02 1.64 2.93
N LYS A 191 0.70 1.73 2.69
CA LYS A 191 -0.27 1.13 3.59
C LYS A 191 -0.16 -0.39 3.62
N VAL A 192 -0.02 -1.04 2.46
CA VAL A 192 0.19 -2.49 2.37
C VAL A 192 1.47 -2.91 3.09
N GLU A 193 2.57 -2.19 2.91
CA GLU A 193 3.83 -2.46 3.62
C GLU A 193 3.67 -2.37 5.14
N GLN A 194 3.02 -1.33 5.64
CA GLN A 194 2.73 -1.18 7.07
C GLN A 194 1.89 -2.34 7.62
N LEU A 195 0.83 -2.72 6.91
CA LEU A 195 -0.01 -3.86 7.30
C LEU A 195 0.77 -5.18 7.26
N SER A 196 1.62 -5.36 6.26
CA SER A 196 2.49 -6.53 6.16
C SER A 196 3.46 -6.62 7.33
N GLU A 197 4.08 -5.51 7.72
CA GLU A 197 4.97 -5.46 8.87
C GLU A 197 4.24 -5.75 10.18
N GLN A 198 3.05 -5.18 10.37
CA GLN A 198 2.22 -5.46 11.56
C GLN A 198 1.84 -6.94 11.63
N LEU A 199 1.46 -7.55 10.50
CA LEU A 199 1.16 -8.97 10.42
C LEU A 199 2.39 -9.83 10.71
N ARG A 200 3.57 -9.43 10.22
CA ARG A 200 4.83 -10.10 10.52
C ARG A 200 5.10 -10.07 12.02
N GLN A 201 5.04 -8.90 12.66
CA GLN A 201 5.26 -8.75 14.10
C GLN A 201 4.30 -9.58 14.94
N LEU A 202 3.01 -9.62 14.56
CA LEU A 202 2.01 -10.46 15.23
C LEU A 202 2.25 -11.96 15.00
N SER A 203 2.80 -12.34 13.85
CA SER A 203 3.09 -13.75 13.52
C SER A 203 4.42 -14.24 14.06
N GLU A 204 5.35 -13.36 14.41
CA GLU A 204 6.72 -13.70 14.85
C GLU A 204 6.93 -13.54 16.36
N ARG A 205 5.98 -12.94 17.08
CA ARG A 205 6.06 -12.77 18.54
C ARG A 205 5.11 -13.71 19.28
N ASP A 206 5.52 -14.10 20.48
CA ASP A 206 4.67 -14.77 21.44
C ASP A 206 3.72 -13.75 22.11
N SER A 207 2.43 -14.07 22.18
CA SER A 207 1.40 -13.11 22.63
C SER A 207 1.46 -12.81 24.13
N LEU A 208 2.05 -13.71 24.93
CA LEU A 208 2.13 -13.54 26.39
C LEU A 208 3.42 -12.81 26.79
N THR A 209 4.55 -13.25 26.26
CA THR A 209 5.88 -12.77 26.68
C THR A 209 6.41 -11.64 25.80
N GLY A 210 5.89 -11.49 24.58
CA GLY A 210 6.40 -10.54 23.60
C GLY A 210 7.74 -10.92 22.99
N LEU A 211 8.39 -12.01 23.42
CA LEU A 211 9.58 -12.56 22.78
C LEU A 211 9.28 -13.05 21.36
N LEU A 212 10.33 -13.32 20.58
CA LEU A 212 10.17 -14.00 19.30
C LEU A 212 9.61 -15.42 19.53
N ASN A 213 8.81 -15.94 18.62
CA ASN A 213 8.20 -17.25 18.76
C ASN A 213 9.00 -18.33 18.01
N ARG A 214 8.51 -19.57 18.06
CA ARG A 214 9.13 -20.71 17.37
C ARG A 214 9.34 -20.49 15.86
N ARG A 215 8.41 -19.85 15.15
CA ARG A 215 8.58 -19.58 13.71
C ARG A 215 9.72 -18.62 13.45
N ALA A 216 9.81 -17.56 14.26
CA ALA A 216 10.90 -16.60 14.19
C ALA A 216 12.26 -17.26 14.48
N PHE A 217 12.31 -18.22 15.42
CA PHE A 217 13.52 -19.00 15.67
C PHE A 217 13.97 -19.79 14.43
N GLU A 218 13.04 -20.47 13.75
CA GLU A 218 13.35 -21.26 12.55
C GLU A 218 13.91 -20.39 11.41
N SER A 219 13.33 -19.21 11.18
CA SER A 219 13.87 -18.26 10.20
C SER A 219 15.23 -17.69 10.62
N SER A 220 15.37 -17.27 11.88
CA SER A 220 16.61 -16.64 12.35
C SER A 220 17.79 -17.61 12.42
N PHE A 221 17.54 -18.90 12.69
CA PHE A 221 18.60 -19.92 12.72
C PHE A 221 19.31 -20.00 11.37
N SER A 222 18.54 -20.07 10.28
CA SER A 222 19.10 -20.17 8.93
C SER A 222 19.89 -18.91 8.56
N GLU A 223 19.31 -17.73 8.81
CA GLU A 223 19.94 -16.45 8.51
C GLU A 223 21.24 -16.24 9.32
N TRP A 224 21.21 -16.50 10.62
CA TRP A 224 22.36 -16.24 11.49
C TRP A 224 23.47 -17.26 11.31
N LYS A 225 23.14 -18.51 10.99
CA LYS A 225 24.14 -19.52 10.64
C LYS A 225 24.95 -19.12 9.41
N GLU A 226 24.33 -18.46 8.43
CA GLU A 226 25.02 -17.99 7.21
C GLU A 226 25.77 -16.67 7.41
N THR A 227 25.28 -15.79 8.28
CA THR A 227 25.78 -14.41 8.39
C THR A 227 26.70 -14.15 9.57
N LYS A 228 26.71 -15.00 10.61
CA LYS A 228 27.53 -14.83 11.80
C LYS A 228 28.75 -15.75 11.74
N GLU A 229 29.91 -15.22 12.12
CA GLU A 229 31.17 -15.99 12.18
C GLU A 229 31.14 -17.06 13.26
N CYS A 230 30.43 -16.80 14.36
CA CYS A 230 30.24 -17.72 15.47
C CYS A 230 28.81 -17.55 16.00
N LEU A 231 28.16 -18.67 16.34
CA LEU A 231 26.78 -18.71 16.77
C LEU A 231 26.60 -19.76 17.86
N THR A 232 26.23 -19.34 19.06
CA THR A 232 25.94 -20.23 20.20
C THR A 232 24.49 -20.08 20.60
N ILE A 233 23.80 -21.20 20.84
CA ILE A 233 22.39 -21.19 21.25
C ILE A 233 22.22 -21.93 22.57
N ALA A 234 21.46 -21.32 23.48
CA ALA A 234 20.99 -21.95 24.71
C ALA A 234 19.52 -22.36 24.56
N ALA A 235 19.18 -23.61 24.84
CA ALA A 235 17.81 -23.97 25.19
C ALA A 235 17.64 -23.86 26.70
N VAL A 236 16.63 -23.12 27.12
CA VAL A 236 16.33 -22.76 28.50
C VAL A 236 14.95 -23.26 28.85
N ASP A 237 14.81 -23.93 29.98
CA ASP A 237 13.52 -24.48 30.43
C ASP A 237 13.35 -24.25 31.94
N LEU A 238 12.19 -23.73 32.31
CA LEU A 238 11.87 -23.37 33.70
C LEU A 238 11.67 -24.62 34.57
N ASP A 239 12.45 -24.72 35.63
CA ASP A 239 12.43 -25.89 36.48
C ASP A 239 11.13 -25.98 37.29
N PHE A 240 10.49 -27.15 37.23
CA PHE A 240 9.25 -27.46 37.93
C PHE A 240 8.07 -26.54 37.58
N PHE A 241 8.05 -25.91 36.41
CA PHE A 241 6.99 -24.97 36.03
C PHE A 241 5.58 -25.56 36.08
N LYS A 242 5.40 -26.84 35.70
CA LYS A 242 4.13 -27.53 35.91
C LYS A 242 3.67 -27.53 37.37
N LYS A 243 4.58 -27.75 38.34
CA LYS A 243 4.24 -27.69 39.77
C LYS A 243 3.84 -26.28 40.20
N ILE A 244 4.46 -25.25 39.63
CA ILE A 244 4.09 -23.85 39.87
C ILE A 244 2.65 -23.61 39.43
N ASN A 245 2.28 -24.04 38.21
CA ASN A 245 0.91 -23.96 37.71
C ASN A 245 -0.08 -24.75 38.57
N ASP A 246 0.27 -25.99 38.94
CA ASP A 246 -0.60 -26.86 39.73
C ASP A 246 -0.84 -26.31 41.14
N GLN A 247 0.15 -25.63 41.74
CA GLN A 247 0.07 -25.12 43.10
C GLN A 247 -0.54 -23.72 43.20
N TRP A 248 -0.25 -22.84 42.23
CA TRP A 248 -0.59 -21.40 42.32
C TRP A 248 -1.48 -20.90 41.18
N GLY A 249 -1.83 -21.79 40.24
CA GLY A 249 -2.69 -21.49 39.09
C GLY A 249 -1.94 -20.87 37.91
N HIS A 250 -2.59 -20.95 36.74
CA HIS A 250 -2.00 -20.49 35.48
C HIS A 250 -1.69 -19.00 35.43
N TYR A 251 -2.47 -18.16 36.12
CA TYR A 251 -2.20 -16.72 36.15
C TYR A 251 -0.83 -16.41 36.78
N TYR A 252 -0.46 -17.13 37.84
CA TYR A 252 0.86 -16.99 38.44
C TYR A 252 1.95 -17.58 37.55
N GLY A 253 1.69 -18.69 36.87
CA GLY A 253 2.59 -19.23 35.85
C GLY A 253 2.86 -18.22 34.72
N ASP A 254 1.82 -17.52 34.25
CA ASP A 254 1.95 -16.46 33.25
C ASP A 254 2.83 -15.30 33.75
N GLU A 255 2.67 -14.88 35.01
CA GLU A 255 3.53 -13.88 35.64
C GLU A 255 5.00 -14.34 35.69
N VAL A 256 5.24 -15.61 36.04
CA VAL A 256 6.59 -16.21 36.03
C VAL A 256 7.19 -16.21 34.63
N LEU A 257 6.41 -16.55 33.60
CA LEU A 257 6.85 -16.52 32.20
C LEU A 257 7.20 -15.09 31.74
N ILE A 258 6.37 -14.11 32.09
CA ILE A 258 6.60 -12.69 31.75
C ILE A 258 7.90 -12.19 32.40
N ASN A 259 8.11 -12.46 33.69
CA ASN A 259 9.33 -12.06 34.39
C ASN A 259 10.57 -12.75 33.81
N SER A 260 10.49 -14.07 33.58
CA SER A 260 11.56 -14.85 32.94
C SER A 260 11.93 -14.30 31.57
N SER A 261 10.91 -13.97 30.76
CA SER A 261 11.10 -13.40 29.43
C SER A 261 11.74 -12.01 29.44
N THR A 262 11.49 -11.22 30.49
CA THR A 262 12.09 -9.91 30.68
C THR A 262 13.60 -10.05 30.88
N GLN A 263 14.03 -11.00 31.73
CA GLN A 263 15.45 -11.28 31.96
C GLN A 263 16.15 -11.74 30.68
N LEU A 264 15.53 -12.64 29.92
CA LEU A 264 16.03 -13.08 28.61
C LEU A 264 16.13 -11.92 27.61
N SER A 265 15.13 -11.04 27.58
CA SER A 265 15.12 -9.88 26.69
C SER A 265 16.21 -8.87 27.03
N GLU A 266 16.54 -8.68 28.30
CA GLU A 266 17.62 -7.78 28.72
C GLU A 266 18.98 -8.34 28.31
N ILE A 267 19.26 -9.63 28.58
CA ILE A 267 20.49 -10.28 28.09
C ILE A 267 20.58 -10.21 26.58
N SER A 268 19.47 -10.44 25.87
CA SER A 268 19.41 -10.34 24.41
C SER A 268 19.79 -8.96 23.90
N LYS A 269 19.30 -7.88 24.54
CA LYS A 269 19.69 -6.51 24.21
C LYS A 269 21.17 -6.22 24.47
N ASP A 270 21.67 -6.62 25.65
CA ASP A 270 23.04 -6.32 26.08
C ASP A 270 24.10 -6.98 25.18
N THR A 271 23.75 -8.13 24.59
CA THR A 271 24.68 -8.97 23.81
C THR A 271 24.45 -8.91 22.30
N GLY A 272 23.42 -8.21 21.84
CA GLY A 272 23.00 -8.23 20.43
C GLY A 272 22.48 -9.60 19.98
N SER A 273 21.95 -10.39 20.92
CA SER A 273 21.39 -11.73 20.71
C SER A 273 19.89 -11.70 20.44
N LEU A 274 19.29 -12.82 20.08
CA LEU A 274 17.83 -12.98 19.95
C LEU A 274 17.28 -13.94 21.00
N ALA A 275 16.21 -13.51 21.68
CA ALA A 275 15.49 -14.33 22.66
C ALA A 275 14.13 -14.78 22.10
N PHE A 276 13.84 -16.07 22.29
CA PHE A 276 12.66 -16.75 21.78
C PHE A 276 11.91 -17.49 22.88
N ARG A 277 10.58 -17.60 22.74
CA ARG A 277 9.75 -18.59 23.43
C ARG A 277 9.30 -19.62 22.39
N THR A 278 9.82 -20.84 22.51
CA THR A 278 9.61 -21.92 21.53
C THR A 278 8.50 -22.88 21.94
N GLY A 279 8.14 -22.90 23.23
CA GLY A 279 7.11 -23.76 23.81
C GLY A 279 6.43 -23.13 25.03
N GLY A 280 5.77 -23.96 25.83
CA GLY A 280 5.03 -23.51 27.01
C GLY A 280 5.92 -22.85 28.07
N GLU A 281 6.96 -23.57 28.50
CA GLU A 281 7.96 -23.14 29.49
C GLU A 281 9.39 -23.11 28.90
N GLU A 282 9.48 -23.26 27.58
CA GLU A 282 10.71 -23.41 26.81
C GLU A 282 11.08 -22.10 26.11
N PHE A 283 12.31 -21.67 26.33
CA PHE A 283 12.93 -20.50 25.74
C PHE A 283 14.19 -20.87 24.99
N MET A 284 14.58 -20.04 24.03
CA MET A 284 15.88 -20.13 23.37
C MET A 284 16.56 -18.78 23.34
N LEU A 285 17.88 -18.76 23.53
CA LEU A 285 18.71 -17.58 23.39
C LEU A 285 19.79 -17.84 22.35
N MET A 286 19.73 -17.10 21.24
CA MET A 286 20.64 -17.23 20.10
C MET A 286 21.64 -16.08 20.10
N MET A 287 22.91 -16.40 20.38
CA MET A 287 23.96 -15.43 20.67
C MET A 287 25.05 -15.48 19.60
N PRO A 288 25.45 -14.33 19.00
CA PRO A 288 26.46 -14.29 17.96
C PRO A 288 27.87 -14.23 18.59
N CYS A 289 28.19 -15.18 19.45
CA CYS A 289 29.44 -15.23 20.22
C CYS A 289 29.90 -16.68 20.49
N SER A 290 31.11 -16.81 21.00
CA SER A 290 31.72 -18.11 21.33
C SER A 290 31.02 -18.81 22.49
N LEU A 291 31.16 -20.13 22.56
CA LEU A 291 30.59 -20.94 23.65
C LEU A 291 30.96 -20.41 25.05
N ASN A 292 32.23 -20.02 25.24
CA ASN A 292 32.73 -19.52 26.53
C ASN A 292 32.11 -18.17 26.92
N GLU A 293 31.84 -17.29 25.96
CA GLU A 293 31.18 -16.01 26.21
C GLU A 293 29.69 -16.22 26.50
N ALA A 294 29.02 -17.02 25.67
CA ALA A 294 27.64 -17.41 25.86
C ALA A 294 27.42 -18.04 27.25
N TYR A 295 28.32 -18.91 27.70
CA TYR A 295 28.24 -19.51 29.03
C TYR A 295 28.28 -18.47 30.15
N LYS A 296 29.12 -17.43 30.05
CA LYS A 296 29.13 -16.33 31.02
C LYS A 296 27.81 -15.58 31.04
N HIS A 297 27.20 -15.32 29.88
CA HIS A 297 25.89 -14.67 29.80
C HIS A 297 24.78 -15.51 30.43
N ILE A 298 24.81 -16.83 30.25
CA ILE A 298 23.88 -17.75 30.92
C ILE A 298 24.09 -17.78 32.44
N GLN A 299 25.32 -17.68 32.93
CA GLN A 299 25.56 -17.58 34.38
C GLN A 299 25.02 -16.27 34.98
N ILE A 300 25.19 -15.14 34.27
CA ILE A 300 24.54 -13.89 34.67
C ILE A 300 23.02 -14.05 34.68
N LEU A 301 22.45 -14.80 33.73
CA LEU A 301 21.02 -15.10 33.71
C LEU A 301 20.58 -15.93 34.92
N HIS A 302 21.35 -16.93 35.35
CA HIS A 302 21.09 -17.66 36.60
C HIS A 302 21.06 -16.73 37.81
N ASP A 303 22.04 -15.83 37.93
CA ASP A 303 22.10 -14.85 39.02
C ASP A 303 20.86 -13.93 39.01
N ARG A 304 20.47 -13.43 37.83
CA ARG A 304 19.26 -12.60 37.67
C ARG A 304 17.98 -13.36 38.05
N PHE A 305 17.89 -14.66 37.73
CA PHE A 305 16.76 -15.50 38.11
C PHE A 305 16.67 -15.70 39.62
N ALA A 306 17.81 -15.89 40.29
CA ALA A 306 17.87 -16.01 41.74
C ALA A 306 17.45 -14.70 42.45
N GLU A 307 17.72 -13.55 41.85
CA GLU A 307 17.35 -12.23 42.37
C GLU A 307 15.92 -11.79 42.01
N MET A 308 15.20 -12.53 41.15
CA MET A 308 13.84 -12.19 40.77
C MET A 308 12.90 -12.19 41.99
N LYS A 309 12.25 -11.05 42.22
CA LYS A 309 11.27 -10.87 43.30
C LYS A 309 9.89 -11.35 42.87
N LEU A 310 9.69 -12.66 42.92
CA LEU A 310 8.41 -13.30 42.68
C LEU A 310 7.68 -13.57 44.00
N LEU A 311 6.35 -13.47 44.00
CA LEU A 311 5.51 -13.57 45.20
C LEU A 311 5.72 -14.88 45.98
N ASN A 312 5.89 -16.00 45.29
CA ASN A 312 5.98 -17.34 45.88
C ASN A 312 7.42 -17.91 45.87
N GLY A 313 8.43 -17.04 45.78
CA GLY A 313 9.84 -17.41 45.82
C GLY A 313 10.52 -17.49 44.44
N PRO A 314 11.86 -17.66 44.42
CA PRO A 314 12.64 -17.63 43.19
C PRO A 314 12.33 -18.84 42.31
N VAL A 315 12.36 -18.62 40.99
CA VAL A 315 12.25 -19.66 39.98
C VAL A 315 13.63 -19.92 39.41
N THR A 316 13.91 -21.19 39.13
CA THR A 316 15.19 -21.63 38.55
C THR A 316 14.96 -22.16 37.15
N PHE A 317 16.02 -22.26 36.35
CA PHE A 317 15.95 -22.87 35.03
C PHE A 317 17.12 -23.82 34.83
N SER A 318 16.93 -24.79 33.95
CA SER A 318 17.99 -25.62 33.42
C SER A 318 18.26 -25.22 31.98
N SER A 319 19.52 -25.31 31.54
CA SER A 319 19.85 -25.01 30.14
C SER A 319 20.86 -25.97 29.51
N GLY A 320 20.65 -26.23 28.22
CA GLY A 320 21.63 -26.86 27.34
C GLY A 320 22.22 -25.80 26.41
N LEU A 321 23.55 -25.70 26.34
CA LEU A 321 24.25 -24.66 25.58
C LEU A 321 25.23 -25.29 24.60
N ALA A 322 25.15 -24.89 23.32
CA ALA A 322 26.04 -25.39 22.30
C ALA A 322 26.33 -24.37 21.21
N GLU A 323 27.56 -24.39 20.70
CA GLU A 323 27.96 -23.68 19.49
C GLU A 323 27.46 -24.43 18.24
N VAL A 324 26.92 -23.69 17.26
CA VAL A 324 26.39 -24.22 16.00
C VAL A 324 27.56 -24.58 15.09
N LYS A 325 27.61 -25.84 14.64
CA LYS A 325 28.66 -26.31 13.73
C LYS A 325 28.32 -25.94 12.27
N PRO A 326 29.31 -25.60 11.41
CA PRO A 326 29.05 -25.20 10.02
C PRO A 326 28.23 -26.22 9.22
N ASP A 327 28.52 -27.50 9.36
CA ASP A 327 27.87 -28.59 8.61
C ASP A 327 26.61 -29.16 9.29
N GLU A 328 26.19 -28.60 10.43
CA GLU A 328 25.10 -29.15 11.22
C GLU A 328 23.74 -28.58 10.80
N SER A 329 22.77 -29.46 10.51
CA SER A 329 21.41 -29.01 10.22
C SER A 329 20.71 -28.50 11.48
N GLN A 330 19.66 -27.68 11.32
CA GLN A 330 18.88 -27.18 12.45
C GLN A 330 18.32 -28.32 13.32
N ASP A 331 17.81 -29.39 12.71
CA ASP A 331 17.28 -30.55 13.44
C ASP A 331 18.36 -31.31 14.23
N GLN A 332 19.56 -31.45 13.66
CA GLN A 332 20.70 -32.05 14.36
C GLN A 332 21.12 -31.20 15.56
N PHE A 333 21.21 -29.88 15.35
CA PHE A 333 21.56 -28.93 16.41
C PHE A 333 20.56 -28.96 17.55
N LEU A 334 19.26 -28.90 17.25
CA LEU A 334 18.19 -28.94 18.26
C LEU A 334 18.24 -30.22 19.09
N LYS A 335 18.38 -31.39 18.45
CA LYS A 335 18.53 -32.68 19.17
C LYS A 335 19.73 -32.68 20.12
N ARG A 336 20.82 -32.04 19.73
CA ARG A 336 22.05 -31.97 20.52
C ARG A 336 21.86 -31.06 21.75
N VAL A 337 21.29 -29.88 21.56
CA VAL A 337 20.98 -28.94 22.63
C VAL A 337 19.94 -29.51 23.60
N ASP A 338 18.89 -30.15 23.09
CA ASP A 338 17.86 -30.80 23.93
C ASP A 338 18.45 -31.90 24.81
N ARG A 339 19.42 -32.66 24.29
CA ARG A 339 20.15 -33.67 25.08
C ARG A 339 20.93 -33.03 26.22
N LEU A 340 21.59 -31.89 25.99
CA LEU A 340 22.32 -31.16 27.04
C LEU A 340 21.35 -30.61 28.09
N LEU A 341 20.23 -30.04 27.67
CA LEU A 341 19.17 -29.59 28.58
C LEU A 341 18.61 -30.73 29.43
N TYR A 342 18.38 -31.89 28.82
CA TYR A 342 17.94 -33.08 29.53
C TYR A 342 18.98 -33.56 30.56
N GLN A 343 20.26 -33.49 30.23
CA GLN A 343 21.34 -33.78 31.18
C GLN A 343 21.34 -32.79 32.36
N ALA A 344 21.17 -31.49 32.11
CA ALA A 344 21.07 -30.47 33.16
C ALA A 344 19.92 -30.80 34.14
N LYS A 345 18.74 -31.15 33.63
CA LYS A 345 17.59 -31.55 34.46
C LYS A 345 17.86 -32.80 35.31
N ASN A 346 18.71 -33.72 34.84
CA ASN A 346 19.08 -34.94 35.58
C ASN A 346 20.21 -34.74 36.58
N GLN A 347 21.01 -33.67 36.45
CA GLN A 347 22.08 -33.31 37.39
C GLN A 347 21.58 -32.57 38.64
N GLY A 348 20.25 -32.50 38.82
CA GLY A 348 19.65 -31.81 39.96
C GLY A 348 19.03 -30.46 39.62
N ARG A 349 18.98 -30.07 38.34
CA ARG A 349 18.40 -28.81 37.84
C ARG A 349 19.18 -27.57 38.26
N ASN A 350 18.68 -26.38 37.91
CA ASN A 350 19.33 -25.09 38.20
C ASN A 350 20.80 -25.05 37.75
N CYS A 351 21.07 -25.55 36.53
CA CYS A 351 22.41 -25.65 35.99
C CYS A 351 22.44 -25.58 34.47
N THR A 352 23.64 -25.38 33.94
CA THR A 352 23.91 -25.30 32.50
C THR A 352 24.88 -26.41 32.11
N VAL A 353 24.51 -27.20 31.10
CA VAL A 353 25.39 -28.22 30.52
C VAL A 353 25.84 -27.75 29.13
N VAL A 354 27.14 -27.79 28.90
CA VAL A 354 27.80 -27.35 27.66
C VAL A 354 28.48 -28.52 26.95
N GLU A 355 28.67 -28.42 25.62
CA GLU A 355 29.49 -29.35 24.81
C GLU A 355 30.74 -28.69 24.27
#